data_AF-A0A7W8QRT1-F1
#
_entry.id   AF-A0A7W8QRT1-F1
#
_cell.length_a   1.000
_cell.length_b   1.000
_cell.length_c   1.000
_cell.angle_alpha   90.00
_cell.angle_beta   90.00
_cell.angle_gamma   90.00
#
_symmetry.space_group_name_H-M   'P 1'
#
loop_
_entity.id
_entity.type
_entity.pdbx_description
1 polymer ?
#
loop_
_entity_poly.entity_id
_entity_poly.type
_entity_poly.pdbx_seq_one_letter_code
_entity_poly.pdbx_strand_id
1 'polypeptide(L)'
;MVADPADQPCRLVVCRGCCCGTKKKVPGVDHKAQLARLSGLEDHEGRSVPVRVSKCLGICFKANVVVVQPSSKGRASGGRPVWLGDFARDKLVDELDDWIFEGGPGIAPLPAVLEEHVTSKDAKKPKKQKKAKKSKKEKKERKEKRKKKDGAAGKAGGAAGGMSKKAKKKAEKAGKK
;
A
#
# COMPACT_ATOMS: atom_id res chain seq x y z
N MET A 1 -30.34 -13.20 -19.81
CA MET A 1 -30.42 -11.73 -19.69
C MET A 1 -29.24 -11.14 -20.42
N VAL A 2 -29.46 -10.59 -21.61
CA VAL A 2 -28.42 -9.89 -22.37
C VAL A 2 -28.36 -8.48 -21.79
N ALA A 3 -27.24 -8.10 -21.19
CA ALA A 3 -27.03 -6.75 -20.69
C ALA A 3 -27.22 -5.75 -21.83
N ASP A 4 -27.98 -4.67 -21.58
CA ASP A 4 -28.14 -3.58 -22.52
C ASP A 4 -26.74 -3.04 -22.89
N PRO A 5 -26.37 -2.89 -24.17
CA PRO A 5 -25.05 -2.39 -24.54
C PRO A 5 -24.78 -0.98 -24.02
N ALA A 6 -25.83 -0.23 -23.65
CA ALA A 6 -25.72 1.09 -23.04
C ALA A 6 -25.50 1.03 -21.52
N ASP A 7 -25.73 -0.09 -20.85
CA ASP A 7 -25.54 -0.25 -19.41
C ASP A 7 -24.47 -1.29 -19.09
N GLN A 8 -23.22 -0.85 -19.15
CA GLN A 8 -22.05 -1.70 -18.97
C GLN A 8 -21.41 -1.43 -17.61
N PRO A 9 -21.13 -2.48 -16.81
CA PRO A 9 -20.47 -2.31 -15.52
C PRO A 9 -19.03 -1.82 -15.71
N CYS A 10 -18.41 -1.44 -14.59
CA CYS A 10 -16.98 -1.18 -14.57
C CYS A 10 -16.20 -2.41 -15.08
N ARG A 11 -15.04 -2.18 -15.71
CA ARG A 11 -14.17 -3.28 -16.19
C ARG A 11 -12.75 -3.10 -15.70
N LEU A 12 -12.10 -4.21 -15.34
CA LEU A 12 -10.74 -4.20 -14.83
C LEU A 12 -9.77 -4.81 -15.84
N VAL A 13 -8.60 -4.18 -15.99
CA VAL A 13 -7.48 -4.75 -16.76
C VAL A 13 -6.26 -4.86 -15.86
N VAL A 14 -5.76 -6.07 -15.66
CA VAL A 14 -4.66 -6.36 -14.73
C VAL A 14 -3.42 -6.76 -15.52
N CYS A 15 -2.28 -6.09 -15.29
CA CYS A 15 -1.01 -6.44 -15.88
C CYS A 15 -0.35 -7.61 -15.13
N ARG A 16 -0.28 -8.78 -15.76
CA ARG A 16 0.42 -9.97 -15.23
C ARG A 16 1.57 -10.43 -16.13
N GLY A 17 2.22 -9.46 -16.76
CA GLY A 17 3.41 -9.68 -17.58
C GLY A 17 4.65 -10.12 -16.85
N CYS A 18 5.69 -10.40 -17.63
CA CYS A 18 7.04 -10.73 -17.16
C CYS A 18 7.61 -9.71 -16.15
N CYS A 19 7.18 -8.44 -16.24
CA CYS A 19 7.64 -7.38 -15.35
C CYS A 19 6.72 -7.07 -14.17
N CYS A 20 5.46 -7.51 -14.11
CA CYS A 20 4.51 -7.07 -13.06
C CYS A 20 4.05 -8.19 -12.12
N GLY A 21 4.21 -9.47 -12.51
CA GLY A 21 3.75 -10.63 -11.71
C GLY A 21 4.86 -11.50 -11.13
N THR A 22 6.07 -10.99 -10.94
CA THR A 22 7.19 -11.79 -10.43
C THR A 22 7.49 -11.50 -8.96
N LYS A 23 7.74 -12.57 -8.18
CA LYS A 23 8.18 -12.47 -6.77
C LYS A 23 9.43 -11.59 -6.60
N LYS A 24 10.26 -11.45 -7.65
CA LYS A 24 11.43 -10.55 -7.66
C LYS A 24 11.05 -9.07 -7.53
N LYS A 25 9.94 -8.65 -8.13
CA LYS A 25 9.53 -7.24 -8.12
C LYS A 25 8.61 -6.91 -6.96
N VAL A 26 7.77 -7.86 -6.56
CA VAL A 26 6.90 -7.74 -5.38
C VAL A 26 6.99 -9.02 -4.55
N PRO A 27 7.98 -9.12 -3.66
CA PRO A 27 8.09 -10.25 -2.75
C PRO A 27 6.93 -10.23 -1.75
N GLY A 28 6.42 -11.42 -1.39
CA GLY A 28 5.38 -11.59 -0.37
C GLY A 28 3.94 -11.43 -0.85
N VAL A 29 3.70 -11.15 -2.13
CA VAL A 29 2.33 -11.04 -2.69
C VAL A 29 1.93 -12.32 -3.41
N ASP A 30 0.77 -12.86 -3.04
CA ASP A 30 0.13 -13.91 -3.81
C ASP A 30 -0.65 -13.30 -4.99
N HIS A 31 0.02 -13.35 -6.13
CA HIS A 31 -0.48 -12.79 -7.37
C HIS A 31 -1.68 -13.56 -7.93
N LYS A 32 -1.84 -14.85 -7.60
CA LYS A 32 -2.97 -15.67 -8.04
C LYS A 32 -4.18 -15.42 -7.15
N ALA A 33 -4.00 -15.42 -5.83
CA ALA A 33 -5.07 -15.13 -4.89
C ALA A 33 -5.65 -13.72 -5.12
N GLN A 34 -4.79 -12.73 -5.34
CA GLN A 34 -5.24 -11.37 -5.64
C GLN A 34 -6.07 -11.31 -6.94
N LEU A 35 -5.66 -12.02 -7.99
CA LEU A 35 -6.43 -12.05 -9.24
C LEU A 35 -7.78 -12.73 -9.04
N ALA A 36 -7.84 -13.81 -8.26
CA ALA A 36 -9.09 -14.50 -7.93
C ALA A 36 -10.06 -13.59 -7.17
N ARG A 37 -9.55 -12.80 -6.22
CA ARG A 37 -10.35 -11.77 -5.53
C ARG A 37 -10.87 -10.71 -6.50
N LEU A 38 -10.01 -10.19 -7.37
CA LEU A 38 -10.41 -9.19 -8.37
C LEU A 38 -11.49 -9.74 -9.33
N SER A 39 -11.41 -11.01 -9.72
CA SER A 39 -12.42 -11.62 -10.60
C SER A 39 -13.75 -11.93 -9.90
N GLY A 40 -13.78 -11.90 -8.57
CA GLY A 40 -14.99 -12.08 -7.78
C GLY A 40 -15.67 -10.78 -7.36
N LEU A 41 -15.20 -9.63 -7.84
CA LEU A 41 -15.80 -8.33 -7.51
C LEU A 41 -17.14 -8.16 -8.22
N GLU A 42 -18.06 -7.48 -7.54
CA GLU A 42 -19.41 -7.22 -8.01
C GLU A 42 -19.71 -5.72 -7.94
N ASP A 43 -20.49 -5.21 -8.89
CA ASP A 43 -21.00 -3.84 -8.88
C ASP A 43 -22.18 -3.70 -7.89
N HIS A 44 -22.63 -2.48 -7.56
CA HIS A 44 -23.80 -2.24 -6.69
C HIS A 44 -25.08 -2.97 -7.11
N GLU A 45 -25.18 -3.32 -8.39
CA GLU A 45 -26.30 -4.05 -8.96
C GLU A 45 -26.12 -5.58 -8.91
N GLY A 46 -25.09 -6.08 -8.21
CA GLY A 46 -24.79 -7.52 -8.12
C GLY A 46 -24.27 -8.12 -9.43
N ARG A 47 -23.66 -7.29 -10.28
CA ARG A 47 -23.12 -7.70 -11.58
C ARG A 47 -21.64 -7.99 -11.46
N SER A 48 -21.19 -9.16 -11.91
CA SER A 48 -19.77 -9.49 -11.90
C SER A 48 -18.95 -8.52 -12.76
N VAL A 49 -17.89 -7.98 -12.19
CA VAL A 49 -16.99 -7.02 -12.84
C VAL A 49 -16.07 -7.77 -13.81
N PRO A 50 -16.14 -7.50 -15.13
CA PRO A 50 -15.28 -8.20 -16.08
C PRO A 50 -13.80 -7.87 -15.85
N VAL A 51 -13.00 -8.89 -15.55
CA VAL A 51 -11.55 -8.77 -15.36
C VAL A 51 -10.80 -9.36 -16.54
N ARG A 52 -9.98 -8.53 -17.19
CA ARG A 52 -9.07 -8.95 -18.26
C ARG A 52 -7.63 -8.96 -17.78
N VAL A 53 -6.93 -10.07 -18.00
CA VAL A 53 -5.48 -10.13 -17.77
C VAL A 53 -4.75 -9.71 -19.04
N SER A 54 -3.86 -8.72 -18.92
CA SER A 54 -2.95 -8.31 -19.98
C SER A 54 -1.52 -8.78 -19.72
N LYS A 55 -0.83 -9.16 -20.79
CA LYS A 55 0.60 -9.50 -20.76
C LYS A 55 1.49 -8.28 -20.54
N CYS A 56 1.10 -7.08 -20.96
CA CYS A 56 1.86 -5.86 -20.70
C CYS A 56 0.97 -4.62 -20.87
N LEU A 57 1.16 -3.62 -20.01
CA LEU A 57 0.49 -2.32 -20.12
C LEU A 57 1.47 -1.17 -20.40
N GLY A 58 2.73 -1.47 -20.72
CA GLY A 58 3.76 -0.48 -21.08
C GLY A 58 4.43 0.24 -19.90
N ILE A 59 3.81 0.27 -18.72
CA ILE A 59 4.34 0.93 -17.51
C ILE A 59 5.18 -0.05 -16.68
N CYS A 60 6.21 -0.64 -17.29
CA CYS A 60 7.02 -1.68 -16.63
C CYS A 60 7.81 -1.19 -15.41
N PHE A 61 7.85 0.12 -15.13
CA PHE A 61 8.51 0.67 -13.94
C PHE A 61 7.63 0.64 -12.67
N LYS A 62 6.29 0.62 -12.78
CA LYS A 62 5.39 0.35 -11.65
C LYS A 62 5.15 -1.16 -11.53
N ALA A 63 4.98 -1.69 -10.32
CA ALA A 63 4.61 -3.10 -10.14
C ALA A 63 3.08 -3.26 -10.11
N ASN A 64 2.55 -4.48 -10.32
CA ASN A 64 1.11 -4.79 -10.23
C ASN A 64 0.18 -3.67 -10.72
N VAL A 65 0.19 -3.39 -12.02
CA VAL A 65 -0.64 -2.33 -12.60
C VAL A 65 -2.05 -2.83 -12.87
N VAL A 66 -3.05 -2.08 -12.43
CA VAL A 66 -4.48 -2.32 -12.66
C VAL A 66 -5.07 -1.09 -13.34
N VAL A 67 -5.93 -1.29 -14.33
CA VAL A 67 -6.65 -0.22 -15.00
C VAL A 67 -8.13 -0.43 -14.76
N VAL A 68 -8.78 0.57 -14.18
CA VAL A 68 -10.22 0.59 -13.93
C VAL A 68 -10.85 1.38 -15.06
N GLN A 69 -11.62 0.70 -15.90
CA GLN A 69 -12.45 1.35 -16.90
C GLN A 69 -13.79 1.71 -16.29
N PRO A 70 -14.26 2.96 -16.50
CA PRO A 70 -15.56 3.39 -16.02
C PRO A 70 -16.71 2.56 -16.63
N SER A 71 -17.80 2.48 -15.89
CA SER A 71 -19.10 2.01 -16.39
C SER A 71 -19.63 2.94 -17.48
N SER A 72 -20.70 2.57 -18.18
CA SER A 72 -21.36 3.47 -19.14
C SER A 72 -21.84 4.76 -18.49
N LYS A 73 -22.46 4.68 -17.30
CA LYS A 73 -22.89 5.83 -16.49
C LYS A 73 -21.72 6.68 -16.02
N GLY A 74 -20.62 6.05 -15.62
CA GLY A 74 -19.37 6.75 -15.29
C GLY A 74 -18.81 7.51 -16.49
N ARG A 75 -18.79 6.90 -17.68
CA ARG A 75 -18.37 7.58 -18.92
C ARG A 75 -19.28 8.75 -19.29
N ALA A 76 -20.59 8.58 -19.16
CA ALA A 76 -21.56 9.65 -19.42
C ALA A 76 -21.35 10.86 -18.51
N SER A 77 -20.89 10.61 -17.27
CA SER A 77 -20.53 11.65 -16.29
C SER A 77 -19.12 12.24 -16.50
N GLY A 78 -18.42 11.87 -17.58
CA GLY A 78 -17.06 12.34 -17.89
C GLY A 78 -15.93 11.50 -17.27
N GLY A 79 -16.26 10.35 -16.68
CA GLY A 79 -15.31 9.40 -16.11
C GLY A 79 -14.31 8.89 -17.15
N ARG A 80 -13.02 8.89 -16.77
CA ARG A 80 -11.92 8.37 -17.60
C ARG A 80 -11.31 7.12 -16.97
N PRO A 81 -10.63 6.27 -17.76
CA PRO A 81 -9.93 5.12 -17.21
C PRO A 81 -8.86 5.55 -16.20
N VAL A 82 -8.92 4.98 -15.00
CA VAL A 82 -7.95 5.24 -13.94
C VAL A 82 -6.91 4.13 -13.94
N TRP A 83 -5.63 4.52 -13.94
CA TRP A 83 -4.52 3.58 -13.89
C TRP A 83 -3.94 3.59 -12.49
N LEU A 84 -3.87 2.42 -11.87
CA LEU A 84 -3.32 2.22 -10.53
C LEU A 84 -2.05 1.38 -10.66
N GLY A 85 -0.98 1.78 -9.99
CA GLY A 85 0.26 1.01 -9.92
C GLY A 85 0.67 0.72 -8.48
N ASP A 86 1.58 -0.23 -8.32
CA ASP A 86 2.00 -0.79 -7.04
C ASP A 86 0.82 -1.38 -6.24
N PHE A 87 -0.14 -1.95 -6.98
CA PHE A 87 -1.37 -2.56 -6.47
C PHE A 87 -1.09 -3.96 -5.90
N ALA A 88 -0.38 -3.98 -4.79
CA ALA A 88 0.22 -5.19 -4.22
C ALA A 88 -0.39 -5.63 -2.89
N ARG A 89 -1.25 -4.81 -2.28
CA ARG A 89 -1.76 -5.02 -0.92
C ARG A 89 -3.23 -5.42 -0.97
N ASP A 90 -3.65 -6.36 -0.13
CA ASP A 90 -5.05 -6.80 -0.05
C ASP A 90 -6.00 -5.67 0.31
N LYS A 91 -5.58 -4.76 1.21
CA LYS A 91 -6.36 -3.56 1.52
C LYS A 91 -6.70 -2.70 0.30
N LEU A 92 -5.84 -2.67 -0.72
CA LEU A 92 -6.13 -1.93 -1.95
C LEU A 92 -7.22 -2.62 -2.78
N VAL A 93 -7.35 -3.94 -2.67
CA VAL A 93 -8.44 -4.71 -3.29
C VAL A 93 -9.75 -4.37 -2.60
N ASP A 94 -9.76 -4.30 -1.27
CA ASP A 94 -10.97 -3.96 -0.50
C ASP A 94 -11.44 -2.53 -0.80
N GLU A 95 -10.52 -1.55 -0.84
CA GLU A 95 -10.85 -0.17 -1.22
C GLU A 95 -11.29 -0.04 -2.69
N LEU A 96 -10.78 -0.92 -3.56
CA LEU A 96 -11.20 -0.97 -4.97
C LEU A 96 -12.60 -1.58 -5.11
N ASP A 97 -12.92 -2.60 -4.31
CA ASP A 97 -14.24 -3.21 -4.24
C ASP A 97 -15.30 -2.19 -3.82
N ASP A 98 -15.06 -1.50 -2.70
CA ASP A 98 -15.94 -0.45 -2.18
C ASP A 98 -16.12 0.68 -3.20
N TRP A 99 -15.04 1.13 -3.84
CA TRP A 99 -15.13 2.17 -4.86
C TRP A 99 -15.89 1.74 -6.13
N ILE A 100 -15.75 0.48 -6.56
CA ILE A 100 -16.54 -0.06 -7.67
C ILE A 100 -18.00 -0.17 -7.27
N PHE A 101 -18.27 -0.62 -6.05
CA PHE A 101 -19.61 -0.69 -5.47
C PHE A 101 -20.26 0.71 -5.39
N GLU A 102 -19.53 1.78 -5.08
CA GLU A 102 -20.08 3.15 -5.15
C GLU A 102 -20.32 3.66 -6.59
N GLY A 103 -19.96 2.88 -7.62
CA GLY A 103 -20.18 3.18 -9.04
C GLY A 103 -18.90 3.55 -9.80
N GLY A 104 -17.75 3.60 -9.12
CA GLY A 104 -16.43 3.69 -9.73
C GLY A 104 -16.12 5.02 -10.43
N PRO A 105 -15.19 5.00 -11.42
CA PRO A 105 -14.64 6.23 -11.98
C PRO A 105 -15.68 7.10 -12.69
N GLY A 106 -15.79 8.36 -12.25
CA GLY A 106 -16.72 9.37 -12.78
C GLY A 106 -18.04 9.46 -12.02
N ILE A 107 -18.36 8.50 -11.15
CA ILE A 107 -19.54 8.54 -10.27
C ILE A 107 -19.10 8.77 -8.82
N ALA A 108 -18.22 7.90 -8.32
CA ALA A 108 -17.71 7.97 -6.95
C ALA A 108 -16.35 8.70 -6.91
N PRO A 109 -16.09 9.53 -5.87
CA PRO A 109 -14.78 10.14 -5.69
C PRO A 109 -13.71 9.05 -5.49
N LEU A 110 -12.51 9.28 -6.03
CA LEU A 110 -11.42 8.32 -5.88
C LEU A 110 -10.92 8.34 -4.43
N PRO A 111 -10.89 7.19 -3.72
CA PRO A 111 -10.44 7.16 -2.34
C PRO A 111 -8.94 7.49 -2.25
N ALA A 112 -8.56 8.23 -1.20
CA ALA A 112 -7.20 8.75 -1.01
C ALA A 112 -6.13 7.64 -1.04
N VAL A 113 -6.48 6.44 -0.57
CA VAL A 113 -5.59 5.27 -0.59
C VAL A 113 -5.27 4.84 -2.02
N LEU A 114 -6.22 4.93 -2.96
CA LEU A 114 -6.00 4.64 -4.37
C LEU A 114 -5.34 5.82 -5.10
N GLU A 115 -5.61 7.06 -4.68
CA GLU A 115 -4.98 8.27 -5.24
C GLU A 115 -3.45 8.24 -5.17
N GLU A 116 -2.87 7.77 -4.06
CA GLU A 116 -1.42 7.60 -3.90
C GLU A 116 -0.79 6.67 -4.96
N HIS A 117 -1.62 5.80 -5.53
CA HIS A 117 -1.23 4.77 -6.49
C HIS A 117 -1.55 5.13 -7.94
N VAL A 118 -2.28 6.23 -8.17
CA VAL A 118 -2.63 6.68 -9.51
C VAL A 118 -1.38 6.90 -10.37
N THR A 119 -1.48 6.44 -11.60
CA THR A 119 -0.50 6.60 -12.66
C THR A 119 -1.22 6.97 -13.95
N SER A 120 -0.45 7.21 -15.01
CA SER A 120 -0.99 7.38 -16.36
C SER A 120 -0.31 6.41 -17.32
N LYS A 121 -0.98 6.07 -18.42
CA LYS A 121 -0.39 5.31 -19.54
C LYS A 121 0.90 5.96 -20.04
N ASP A 122 0.89 7.29 -20.14
CA ASP A 122 2.02 8.10 -20.60
C ASP A 122 2.94 8.53 -19.46
N ALA A 123 2.76 7.97 -18.26
CA ALA A 123 3.62 8.29 -17.13
C ALA A 123 5.06 7.92 -17.51
N LYS A 124 5.87 8.94 -17.81
CA LYS A 124 7.31 8.78 -17.96
C LYS A 124 7.87 8.46 -16.58
N LYS A 125 8.81 7.50 -16.52
CA LYS A 125 9.55 7.18 -15.30
C LYS A 125 10.02 8.50 -14.68
N PRO A 126 9.58 8.86 -13.47
CA PRO A 126 9.93 10.15 -12.90
C PRO A 126 11.46 10.22 -12.83
N LYS A 127 12.06 11.23 -13.47
CA LYS A 127 13.45 11.61 -13.18
C LYS A 127 13.48 11.86 -11.68
N LYS A 128 14.21 11.02 -10.95
CA LYS A 128 14.35 10.96 -9.49
C LYS A 128 14.20 12.37 -8.88
N GLN A 129 12.98 12.76 -8.48
CA GLN A 129 12.82 13.97 -7.68
C GLN A 129 13.51 13.67 -6.36
N LYS A 130 14.44 14.56 -5.97
CA LYS A 130 15.16 14.50 -4.70
C LYS A 130 14.16 14.19 -3.60
N LYS A 131 14.26 13.01 -3.00
CA LYS A 131 13.70 12.74 -1.66
C LYS A 131 14.30 13.76 -0.68
N ALA A 132 13.65 14.89 -0.50
CA ALA A 132 13.86 15.82 0.60
C ALA A 132 12.65 16.76 0.57
N LYS A 133 11.73 16.79 1.53
CA LYS A 133 12.05 17.25 2.88
C LYS A 133 11.03 16.90 3.97
N LYS A 134 9.87 16.26 3.71
CA LYS A 134 8.86 16.10 4.79
C LYS A 134 9.10 14.91 5.74
N SER A 135 9.35 13.70 5.25
CA SER A 135 9.40 12.52 6.14
C SER A 135 10.65 12.39 7.03
N LYS A 136 11.75 13.11 6.74
CA LYS A 136 12.96 13.09 7.59
C LYS A 136 12.89 14.10 8.74
N LYS A 137 12.21 15.24 8.55
CA LYS A 137 12.05 16.27 9.59
C LYS A 137 11.08 15.79 10.67
N GLU A 138 9.94 15.24 10.26
CA GLU A 138 8.92 14.72 11.18
C GLU A 138 9.40 13.51 12.00
N LYS A 139 10.17 12.61 11.37
CA LYS A 139 10.78 11.45 12.06
C LYS A 139 11.91 11.85 13.01
N LYS A 140 12.64 12.94 12.73
CA LYS A 140 13.69 13.48 13.62
C LYS A 140 13.08 14.17 14.84
N GLU A 141 12.06 15.01 14.65
CA GLU A 141 11.36 15.69 15.75
C GLU A 141 10.65 14.70 16.69
N ARG A 142 10.03 13.64 16.16
CA ARG A 142 9.40 12.59 16.99
C ARG A 142 10.41 11.78 17.81
N LYS A 143 11.64 11.58 17.28
CA LYS A 143 12.73 10.89 18.00
C LYS A 143 13.34 11.78 19.09
N GLU A 144 13.46 13.08 18.83
CA GLU A 144 13.99 14.05 19.79
C GLU A 144 13.01 14.32 20.95
N LYS A 145 11.71 14.43 20.65
CA LYS A 145 10.66 14.55 21.68
C LYS A 145 10.56 13.31 22.59
N ARG A 146 10.79 12.10 22.07
CA ARG A 146 10.90 10.88 22.91
C ARG A 146 12.09 10.97 23.86
N LYS A 147 13.28 11.28 23.34
CA LYS A 147 14.52 11.37 24.15
C LYS A 147 14.46 12.44 25.25
N LYS A 148 13.70 13.52 25.04
CA LYS A 148 13.49 14.59 26.05
C LYS A 148 12.47 14.21 27.13
N LYS A 149 11.47 13.37 26.80
CA LYS A 149 10.51 12.83 27.77
C LYS A 149 11.15 11.81 28.72
N ASP A 150 12.05 10.97 28.21
CA ASP A 150 12.76 9.96 29.00
C ASP A 150 13.84 10.56 29.93
N GLY A 151 14.25 11.82 29.71
CA GLY A 151 15.24 12.53 30.55
C GLY A 151 14.64 13.33 31.71
N ALA A 152 13.34 13.64 31.69
CA ALA A 152 12.68 14.45 32.72
C ALA A 152 12.22 13.64 33.95
N ALA A 153 12.23 12.30 33.87
CA ALA A 153 11.94 11.43 35.02
C ALA A 153 13.18 11.13 35.89
N GLY A 154 14.37 11.64 35.53
CA GLY A 154 15.65 11.27 36.17
C GLY A 154 16.25 12.31 37.13
N LYS A 155 15.57 13.41 37.47
CA LYS A 155 16.14 14.43 38.37
C LYS A 155 15.12 15.00 39.37
N ALA A 156 14.60 14.12 40.22
CA ALA A 156 14.18 14.46 41.57
C ALA A 156 14.44 13.23 42.45
N GLY A 157 15.51 13.27 43.24
CA GLY A 157 15.88 12.16 44.14
C GLY A 157 17.38 11.93 44.24
N GLY A 158 18.15 12.96 44.62
CA GLY A 158 19.47 12.74 45.22
C GLY A 158 19.33 12.90 46.73
N ALA A 159 19.70 11.89 47.51
CA ALA A 159 20.59 11.99 48.68
C ALA A 159 20.58 10.69 49.51
N ALA A 160 21.72 10.45 50.17
CA ALA A 160 22.09 9.36 51.08
C ALA A 160 22.42 8.01 50.40
N GLY A 161 23.62 7.44 50.52
CA GLY A 161 24.82 7.82 51.27
C GLY A 161 25.70 6.59 51.49
N GLY A 162 27.02 6.72 51.31
CA GLY A 162 28.04 5.75 51.76
C GLY A 162 28.00 4.40 51.02
N MET A 163 29.01 3.55 51.01
CA MET A 163 30.36 3.58 51.56
C MET A 163 31.12 2.47 50.80
N SER A 164 32.25 2.85 50.22
CA SER A 164 33.54 2.15 50.13
C SER A 164 33.60 0.62 50.22
N LYS A 165 34.42 0.03 49.32
CA LYS A 165 35.47 -1.02 49.53
C LYS A 165 35.44 -2.02 48.37
N LYS A 166 36.33 -1.95 47.38
CA LYS A 166 37.73 -2.47 47.42
C LYS A 166 37.86 -3.74 48.28
N ALA A 167 38.20 -4.84 47.60
CA ALA A 167 38.76 -6.10 48.11
C ALA A 167 37.78 -7.25 48.49
N LYS A 168 37.70 -8.24 47.60
CA LYS A 168 38.01 -9.67 47.83
C LYS A 168 37.71 -10.42 46.52
N LYS A 169 38.68 -10.76 45.66
CA LYS A 169 39.77 -11.74 45.80
C LYS A 169 39.23 -13.16 46.11
N LYS A 170 39.37 -14.03 45.11
CA LYS A 170 39.59 -15.50 45.15
C LYS A 170 38.76 -16.33 46.14
N ALA A 171 37.85 -17.13 45.58
CA ALA A 171 37.40 -18.50 45.93
C ALA A 171 36.04 -18.62 45.22
N GLU A 172 35.78 -19.57 44.33
CA GLU A 172 35.65 -20.98 44.66
C GLU A 172 35.70 -21.78 43.36
N LYS A 173 36.84 -22.44 43.15
CA LYS A 173 37.02 -23.55 42.22
C LYS A 173 36.98 -24.80 43.10
N ALA A 174 35.79 -25.27 43.45
CA ALA A 174 35.57 -26.57 44.09
C ALA A 174 34.06 -26.86 44.12
N GLY A 175 33.63 -28.07 43.73
CA GLY A 175 32.33 -28.60 44.17
C GLY A 175 31.21 -28.64 43.13
N LYS A 176 31.41 -29.39 42.03
CA LYS A 176 30.34 -30.29 41.59
C LYS A 176 30.97 -31.64 41.27
N LYS A 177 31.19 -32.37 42.36
CA LYS A 177 31.17 -33.82 42.35
C LYS A 177 29.70 -34.23 42.33
#